data_AF-A0A9Q0PM00-F1
#
_entry.id   AF-A0A9Q0PM00-F1
#
_cell.length_a   1.000
_cell.length_b   1.000
_cell.length_c   1.000
_cell.angle_alpha   90.00
_cell.angle_beta   90.00
_cell.angle_gamma   90.00
#
_symmetry.space_group_name_H-M   'P 1'
#
loop_
_entity.id
_entity.type
_entity.pdbx_description
1 polymer ?
#
loop_
_entity_poly.entity_id
_entity_poly.type
_entity_poly.pdbx_seq_one_letter_code
_entity_poly.pdbx_strand_id
1 'polypeptide(L)'
;MSRRRYTALYVSKRIFALDGEMDEIVGHAYLFLKEQLEFSDMPPTSSILHGTIIDQFIACGKSRDIANELASQIWLAALDNLEDNEHTFLILKRLALEGDVFLPYPYTKSIKVQWKVFEKLFTDFRDCFGHVDYYDVLGCAKNKFQPIPSAWLGY
;
A
#
# COMPACT_ATOMS: atom_id res chain seq x y z
N MET A 1 5.74 15.30 -20.16
CA MET A 1 4.82 15.61 -19.04
C MET A 1 3.33 15.35 -19.35
N SER A 2 2.84 15.55 -20.58
CA SER A 2 1.41 15.35 -20.91
C SER A 2 0.87 13.94 -20.66
N ARG A 3 1.64 12.88 -20.99
CA ARG A 3 1.20 11.48 -20.81
C ARG A 3 0.99 11.10 -19.34
N ARG A 4 1.94 11.42 -18.45
CA ARG A 4 1.83 11.11 -17.01
C ARG A 4 0.64 11.83 -16.37
N ARG A 5 0.46 13.11 -16.71
CA ARG A 5 -0.70 13.91 -16.28
C ARG A 5 -2.03 13.31 -16.75
N TYR A 6 -2.10 12.89 -18.02
CA TYR A 6 -3.28 12.22 -18.55
C TYR A 6 -3.59 10.91 -17.79
N THR A 7 -2.59 10.08 -17.55
CA THR A 7 -2.76 8.84 -16.78
C THR A 7 -3.20 9.12 -15.35
N ALA A 8 -2.61 10.11 -14.68
CA ALA A 8 -3.00 10.52 -13.33
C ALA A 8 -4.48 10.91 -13.28
N LEU A 9 -4.93 11.79 -14.19
CA LEU A 9 -6.34 12.20 -14.27
C LEU A 9 -7.28 11.02 -14.58
N TYR A 10 -6.87 10.12 -15.47
CA TYR A 10 -7.65 8.93 -15.80
C TYR A 10 -7.83 8.02 -14.59
N VAL A 11 -6.73 7.73 -13.88
CA VAL A 11 -6.71 6.94 -12.65
C VAL A 11 -7.61 7.56 -11.60
N SER A 12 -7.51 8.87 -11.36
CA SER A 12 -8.30 9.55 -10.33
C SER A 12 -9.79 9.45 -10.57
N LYS A 13 -10.22 9.60 -11.83
CA LYS A 13 -11.63 9.47 -12.20
C LYS A 13 -12.14 8.05 -12.14
N ARG A 14 -11.30 7.07 -12.53
CA ARG A 14 -11.73 5.67 -12.65
C ARG A 14 -11.62 4.86 -11.36
N ILE A 15 -10.59 5.13 -10.57
CA ILE A 15 -10.27 4.37 -9.36
C ILE A 15 -10.86 5.06 -8.13
N PHE A 16 -10.78 6.40 -8.06
CA PHE A 16 -11.22 7.15 -6.88
C PHE A 16 -12.56 7.87 -7.06
N ALA A 17 -13.12 7.89 -8.28
CA ALA A 17 -14.38 8.56 -8.62
C ALA A 17 -14.46 10.02 -8.11
N LEU A 18 -13.32 10.72 -8.12
CA LEU A 18 -13.23 12.13 -7.75
C LEU A 18 -13.48 13.01 -8.99
N ASP A 19 -14.15 14.16 -8.79
CA ASP A 19 -14.37 15.20 -9.80
C ASP A 19 -13.90 16.55 -9.23
N GLY A 20 -12.67 16.98 -9.57
CA GLY A 20 -12.12 18.28 -9.14
C GLY A 20 -10.61 18.48 -9.36
N GLU A 21 -10.08 19.64 -8.95
CA GLU A 21 -8.64 19.96 -9.09
C GLU A 21 -7.72 19.05 -8.27
N MET A 22 -8.22 18.46 -7.18
CA MET A 22 -7.47 17.53 -6.32
C MET A 22 -7.37 16.11 -6.92
N ASP A 23 -8.06 15.84 -8.03
CA ASP A 23 -7.98 14.57 -8.74
C ASP A 23 -6.55 14.33 -9.21
N GLU A 24 -5.91 15.37 -9.76
CA GLU A 24 -4.61 15.19 -10.39
C GLU A 24 -3.54 14.73 -9.39
N ILE A 25 -3.51 15.33 -8.19
CA ILE A 25 -2.52 14.96 -7.16
C ILE A 25 -2.76 13.56 -6.58
N VAL A 26 -4.02 13.15 -6.39
CA VAL A 26 -4.34 11.77 -5.98
C VAL A 26 -3.83 10.78 -7.02
N GLY A 27 -4.03 11.07 -8.30
CA GLY A 27 -3.57 10.24 -9.40
C GLY A 27 -2.05 10.16 -9.49
N HIS A 28 -1.34 11.28 -9.31
CA HIS A 28 0.12 11.26 -9.28
C HIS A 28 0.67 10.54 -8.06
N ALA A 29 0.05 10.69 -6.89
CA ALA A 29 0.46 9.98 -5.67
C ALA A 29 0.24 8.47 -5.82
N TYR A 30 -0.86 8.04 -6.43
CA TYR A 30 -1.10 6.65 -6.79
C TYR A 30 -0.03 6.12 -7.77
N LEU A 31 0.23 6.86 -8.86
CA LEU A 31 1.23 6.43 -9.85
C LEU A 31 2.63 6.37 -9.25
N PHE A 32 2.99 7.35 -8.41
CA PHE A 32 4.24 7.33 -7.66
C PHE A 32 4.35 6.08 -6.80
N LEU A 33 3.34 5.80 -5.96
CA LEU A 33 3.36 4.63 -5.09
C LEU A 33 3.45 3.34 -5.89
N LYS A 34 2.62 3.20 -6.93
CA LYS A 34 2.60 2.03 -7.80
C LYS A 34 3.95 1.80 -8.47
N GLU A 35 4.58 2.85 -9.00
CA GLU A 35 5.92 2.75 -9.60
C GLU A 35 6.99 2.30 -8.59
N GLN A 36 6.91 2.78 -7.34
CA GLN A 36 7.82 2.32 -6.28
C GLN A 36 7.61 0.84 -5.95
N LEU A 37 6.37 0.34 -6.02
CA LEU A 37 6.04 -1.04 -5.68
C LEU A 37 6.25 -2.04 -6.83
N GLU A 38 6.19 -1.60 -8.09
CA GLU A 38 6.27 -2.50 -9.26
C GLU A 38 7.63 -2.51 -9.96
N PHE A 39 8.37 -1.40 -9.91
CA PHE A 39 9.57 -1.23 -10.74
C PHE A 39 10.82 -0.88 -9.95
N SER A 40 10.72 -0.65 -8.65
CA SER A 40 11.89 -0.40 -7.82
C SER A 40 12.42 -1.72 -7.27
N ASP A 41 13.67 -2.06 -7.56
CA ASP A 41 14.31 -3.23 -6.95
C ASP A 41 14.47 -3.07 -5.43
N MET A 42 14.64 -1.83 -4.96
CA MET A 42 14.86 -1.48 -3.57
C MET A 42 14.09 -0.20 -3.21
N PRO A 43 12.75 -0.25 -3.11
CA PRO A 43 11.98 0.92 -2.74
C PRO A 43 12.35 1.40 -1.34
N PRO A 44 12.15 2.70 -1.05
CA PRO A 44 12.16 3.20 0.32
C PRO A 44 11.23 2.39 1.22
N THR A 45 11.45 2.43 2.53
CA THR A 45 10.54 1.76 3.46
C THR A 45 9.11 2.29 3.29
N SER A 46 8.13 1.45 3.56
CA SER A 46 6.71 1.83 3.40
C SER A 46 6.32 3.02 4.26
N SER A 47 7.00 3.23 5.38
CA SER A 47 6.85 4.41 6.24
C SER A 47 7.31 5.71 5.56
N ILE A 48 8.42 5.67 4.80
CA ILE A 48 8.89 6.82 4.00
C ILE A 48 7.92 7.09 2.85
N LEU A 49 7.49 6.04 2.14
CA LEU A 49 6.52 6.17 1.05
C LEU A 49 5.20 6.77 1.54
N HIS A 50 4.67 6.25 2.66
CA HIS A 50 3.45 6.77 3.26
C HIS A 50 3.61 8.21 3.71
N GLY A 51 4.70 8.54 4.42
CA GLY A 51 4.95 9.91 4.87
C GLY A 51 5.09 10.90 3.72
N THR A 52 5.73 10.49 2.63
CA THR A 52 5.83 11.32 1.42
C THR A 52 4.45 11.66 0.85
N ILE A 53 3.55 10.67 0.76
CA ILE A 53 2.16 10.90 0.27
C ILE A 53 1.40 11.84 1.21
N ILE A 54 1.52 11.63 2.53
CA ILE A 54 0.90 12.49 3.55
C ILE A 54 1.36 13.95 3.39
N ASP A 55 2.68 14.16 3.29
CA ASP A 55 3.27 15.50 3.21
C ASP A 55 2.81 16.25 1.95
N GLN A 56 2.61 15.56 0.82
CA GLN A 56 2.05 16.16 -0.40
C GLN A 56 0.62 16.68 -0.18
N PHE A 57 -0.23 15.90 0.49
CA PHE A 57 -1.61 16.35 0.75
C PHE A 57 -1.67 17.49 1.76
N ILE A 58 -0.84 17.47 2.79
CA ILE A 58 -0.73 18.57 3.76
C ILE A 58 -0.22 19.84 3.07
N ALA A 59 0.79 19.73 2.19
CA ALA A 59 1.30 20.85 1.40
C ALA A 59 0.22 21.45 0.47
N CYS A 60 -0.73 20.63 0.00
CA CYS A 60 -1.92 21.07 -0.75
C CYS A 60 -3.08 21.54 0.15
N GLY A 61 -2.83 21.81 1.44
CA GLY A 61 -3.80 22.40 2.37
C GLY A 61 -4.81 21.42 2.96
N LYS A 62 -4.60 20.10 2.85
CA LYS A 62 -5.48 19.12 3.52
C LYS A 62 -5.17 19.02 5.01
N SER A 63 -6.21 18.76 5.80
CA SER A 63 -6.03 18.40 7.20
C SER A 63 -5.28 17.06 7.31
N ARG A 64 -4.68 16.82 8.48
CA ARG A 64 -4.00 15.56 8.79
C ARG A 64 -4.91 14.34 8.58
N ASP A 65 -6.19 14.49 8.92
CA ASP A 65 -7.20 13.43 8.79
C ASP A 65 -7.52 13.12 7.33
N ILE A 66 -7.75 14.17 6.52
CA ILE A 66 -8.03 13.99 5.10
C ILE A 66 -6.79 13.43 4.39
N ALA A 67 -5.58 13.89 4.74
CA ALA A 67 -4.34 13.37 4.18
C ALA A 67 -4.16 11.88 4.51
N ASN A 68 -4.42 11.45 5.76
CA ASN A 68 -4.31 10.04 6.16
C ASN A 68 -5.34 9.15 5.44
N GLU A 69 -6.57 9.63 5.29
CA GLU A 69 -7.63 8.91 4.59
C GLU A 69 -7.29 8.74 3.11
N LEU A 70 -6.91 9.83 2.42
CA LEU A 70 -6.50 9.79 1.01
C LEU A 70 -5.28 8.89 0.80
N ALA A 71 -4.27 8.98 1.67
CA ALA A 71 -3.12 8.10 1.61
C ALA A 71 -3.51 6.63 1.79
N SER A 72 -4.43 6.33 2.72
CA SER A 72 -4.93 4.97 2.92
C SER A 72 -5.67 4.44 1.68
N GLN A 73 -6.51 5.26 1.05
CA GLN A 73 -7.20 4.89 -0.19
C GLN A 73 -6.22 4.64 -1.33
N ILE A 74 -5.19 5.49 -1.46
CA ILE A 74 -4.14 5.33 -2.48
C ILE A 74 -3.37 4.02 -2.28
N TRP A 75 -3.01 3.70 -1.04
CA TRP A 75 -2.34 2.44 -0.72
C TRP A 75 -3.20 1.22 -1.07
N LEU A 76 -4.47 1.22 -0.68
CA LEU A 76 -5.40 0.13 -1.00
C LEU A 76 -5.53 -0.05 -2.51
N ALA A 77 -5.78 1.06 -3.23
CA ALA A 77 -5.88 1.04 -4.68
C ALA A 77 -4.59 0.56 -5.36
N ALA A 78 -3.42 0.99 -4.87
CA ALA A 78 -2.15 0.54 -5.42
C ALA A 78 -1.97 -0.98 -5.24
N LEU A 79 -2.18 -1.48 -4.02
CA LEU A 79 -2.09 -2.91 -3.69
C LEU A 79 -3.09 -3.77 -4.50
N ASP A 80 -4.32 -3.30 -4.71
CA ASP A 80 -5.34 -3.98 -5.51
C ASP A 80 -4.99 -4.06 -7.00
N ASN A 81 -4.08 -3.21 -7.48
CA ASN A 81 -3.76 -3.09 -8.90
C ASN A 81 -2.30 -3.43 -9.23
N LEU A 82 -1.57 -4.06 -8.30
CA LEU A 82 -0.26 -4.63 -8.59
C LEU A 82 -0.41 -5.86 -9.49
N GLU A 83 0.52 -6.06 -10.40
CA GLU A 83 0.59 -7.28 -11.20
C GLU A 83 0.92 -8.51 -10.34
N ASP A 84 0.26 -9.64 -10.55
CA ASP A 84 0.54 -10.87 -9.79
C ASP A 84 1.77 -11.58 -10.38
N ASN A 85 2.96 -11.15 -9.95
CA ASN A 85 4.25 -11.70 -10.37
C ASN A 85 5.20 -11.88 -9.17
N GLU A 86 6.36 -12.51 -9.41
CA GLU A 86 7.36 -12.79 -8.36
C GLU A 86 7.86 -11.51 -7.68
N HIS A 87 8.02 -10.40 -8.43
CA HIS A 87 8.44 -9.13 -7.87
C HIS A 87 7.42 -8.61 -6.84
N THR A 88 6.13 -8.63 -7.17
CA THR A 88 5.05 -8.24 -6.26
C THR A 88 5.04 -9.09 -5.00
N PHE A 89 5.24 -10.41 -5.12
CA PHE A 89 5.36 -11.29 -3.94
C PHE A 89 6.51 -10.84 -3.01
N LEU A 90 7.70 -10.60 -3.56
CA LEU A 90 8.87 -10.17 -2.79
C LEU A 90 8.65 -8.82 -2.11
N ILE A 91 8.03 -7.87 -2.82
CA ILE A 91 7.68 -6.56 -2.26
C ILE A 91 6.66 -6.69 -1.14
N LEU A 92 5.56 -7.42 -1.34
CA LEU A 92 4.54 -7.62 -0.31
C LEU A 92 5.12 -8.33 0.93
N LYS A 93 5.95 -9.36 0.73
CA LYS A 93 6.65 -10.05 1.83
C LYS A 93 7.53 -9.08 2.61
N ARG A 94 8.30 -8.24 1.92
CA ARG A 94 9.11 -7.19 2.55
C ARG A 94 8.23 -6.23 3.35
N LEU A 95 7.11 -5.75 2.79
CA LEU A 95 6.17 -4.86 3.48
C LEU A 95 5.57 -5.50 4.74
N ALA A 96 5.29 -6.81 4.74
CA ALA A 96 4.75 -7.53 5.88
C ALA A 96 5.78 -7.73 7.00
N LEU A 97 7.06 -7.88 6.64
CA LEU A 97 8.17 -8.08 7.57
C LEU A 97 8.84 -6.76 8.00
N GLU A 98 8.49 -5.63 7.36
CA GLU A 98 8.89 -4.31 7.83
C GLU A 98 8.32 -4.11 9.23
N GLY A 99 9.22 -4.01 10.23
CA GLY A 99 8.81 -3.80 11.61
C GLY A 99 7.98 -2.54 11.78
N ASP A 100 7.09 -2.54 12.77
CA ASP A 100 6.27 -1.38 13.08
C ASP A 100 7.14 -0.25 13.62
N VAL A 101 7.54 0.67 12.74
CA VAL A 101 8.11 1.95 13.16
C VAL A 101 6.98 2.76 13.75
N PHE A 102 7.04 3.03 15.05
CA PHE A 102 6.05 3.86 15.74
C PHE A 102 6.17 5.31 15.28
N LEU A 103 5.49 5.64 14.18
CA LEU A 103 5.34 6.99 13.70
C LEU A 103 4.09 7.62 14.30
N PRO A 104 4.11 8.91 14.67
CA PRO A 104 2.93 9.60 15.16
C PRO A 104 1.90 9.73 14.03
N TYR A 105 0.62 9.73 14.38
CA TYR A 105 -0.45 10.11 13.46
C TYR A 105 -0.14 11.48 12.81
N PRO A 106 -0.33 11.70 11.49
CA PRO A 106 -0.98 10.86 10.50
C PRO A 106 -0.03 9.95 9.71
N TYR A 107 1.22 9.79 10.16
CA TYR A 107 2.26 9.03 9.46
C TYR A 107 2.19 7.52 9.71
N THR A 108 1.33 7.08 10.63
CA THR A 108 1.02 5.67 10.83
C THR A 108 0.09 5.19 9.72
N LYS A 109 0.50 4.14 8.99
CA LYS A 109 -0.38 3.47 8.01
C LYS A 109 -1.61 2.90 8.70
N SER A 110 -2.77 3.05 8.07
CA SER A 110 -4.01 2.47 8.62
C SER A 110 -3.95 0.94 8.69
N ILE A 111 -4.69 0.38 9.65
CA ILE A 111 -4.77 -1.07 9.85
C ILE A 111 -5.31 -1.79 8.61
N LYS A 112 -6.18 -1.13 7.83
CA LYS A 112 -6.74 -1.66 6.58
C LYS A 112 -5.67 -1.87 5.51
N VAL A 113 -4.77 -0.90 5.33
CA VAL A 113 -3.65 -1.02 4.38
C VAL A 113 -2.73 -2.16 4.78
N GLN A 114 -2.40 -2.25 6.07
CA GLN A 114 -1.54 -3.30 6.59
C GLN A 114 -2.21 -4.67 6.38
N TRP A 115 -3.50 -4.79 6.74
CA TRP A 115 -4.29 -6.00 6.52
C TRP A 115 -4.26 -6.47 5.07
N LYS A 116 -4.42 -5.52 4.12
CA LYS A 116 -4.46 -5.83 2.70
C LYS A 116 -3.18 -6.49 2.17
N VAL A 117 -2.02 -6.13 2.72
CA VAL A 117 -0.74 -6.77 2.38
C VAL A 117 -0.76 -8.24 2.77
N PHE A 118 -1.17 -8.55 4.00
CA PHE A 118 -1.25 -9.93 4.48
C PHE A 118 -2.33 -10.73 3.77
N GLU A 119 -3.47 -10.10 3.47
CA GLU A 119 -4.54 -10.71 2.67
C GLU A 119 -3.99 -11.20 1.32
N LYS A 120 -3.40 -10.31 0.50
CA LYS A 120 -2.83 -10.71 -0.80
C LYS A 120 -1.74 -11.78 -0.65
N LEU A 121 -0.86 -11.69 0.35
CA LEU A 121 0.16 -12.72 0.59
C LEU A 121 -0.45 -14.09 0.83
N PHE A 122 -1.45 -14.19 1.71
CA PHE A 122 -2.02 -15.47 2.11
C PHE A 122 -3.12 -15.99 1.18
N THR A 123 -3.69 -15.15 0.30
CA THR A 123 -4.68 -15.58 -0.70
C THR A 123 -4.05 -15.76 -2.08
N ASP A 124 -3.38 -14.74 -2.59
CA ASP A 124 -2.97 -14.67 -4.00
C ASP A 124 -1.59 -15.32 -4.20
N PHE A 125 -0.69 -15.17 -3.22
CA PHE A 125 0.70 -15.62 -3.30
C PHE A 125 1.04 -16.77 -2.34
N ARG A 126 0.04 -17.48 -1.83
CA ARG A 126 0.25 -18.55 -0.84
C ARG A 126 1.28 -19.58 -1.31
N ASP A 127 1.14 -20.01 -2.55
CA ASP A 127 1.95 -21.08 -3.13
C ASP A 127 3.39 -20.62 -3.44
N CYS A 128 3.66 -19.32 -3.34
CA CYS A 128 5.00 -18.75 -3.50
C CYS A 128 5.85 -18.84 -2.23
N PHE A 129 5.25 -19.14 -1.07
CA PHE A 129 5.98 -19.21 0.18
C PHE A 129 6.87 -20.46 0.27
N GLY A 130 8.12 -20.26 0.70
CA GLY A 130 8.90 -21.32 1.34
C GLY A 130 8.38 -21.62 2.75
N HIS A 131 8.67 -22.82 3.26
CA HIS A 131 8.19 -23.25 4.58
C HIS A 131 8.54 -22.29 5.73
N VAL A 132 9.77 -21.77 5.76
CA VAL A 132 10.22 -20.84 6.82
C VAL A 132 9.53 -19.48 6.69
N ASP A 133 9.54 -18.94 5.47
CA ASP A 133 8.97 -17.63 5.16
C ASP A 133 7.48 -17.51 5.50
N TYR A 134 6.73 -18.59 5.29
CA TYR A 134 5.30 -18.64 5.62
C TYR A 134 5.05 -18.39 7.12
N TYR A 135 5.79 -19.10 7.98
CA TYR A 135 5.59 -19.00 9.42
C TYR A 135 6.06 -17.65 9.99
N ASP A 136 7.10 -17.06 9.42
CA ASP A 136 7.56 -15.72 9.82
C ASP A 136 6.50 -14.66 9.53
N VAL A 137 5.96 -14.64 8.30
CA VAL A 137 4.89 -13.71 7.93
C VAL A 137 3.61 -13.99 8.73
N LEU A 138 3.27 -15.26 8.97
CA LEU A 138 2.12 -15.63 9.78
C LEU A 138 2.27 -15.20 11.24
N GLY A 139 3.49 -15.29 11.80
CA GLY A 139 3.82 -14.79 13.12
C GLY A 139 3.60 -13.28 13.22
N CYS A 140 4.08 -12.52 12.23
CA CYS A 140 3.83 -11.08 12.13
C CYS A 140 2.33 -10.77 12.06
N ALA A 141 1.58 -11.49 11.21
CA ALA A 141 0.13 -11.31 11.10
C ALA A 141 -0.60 -11.57 12.43
N LYS A 142 -0.23 -12.62 13.17
CA LYS A 142 -0.82 -12.95 14.47
C LYS A 142 -0.48 -11.94 15.57
N ASN A 143 0.70 -11.35 15.52
CA ASN A 143 1.07 -10.29 16.46
C ASN A 143 0.26 -9.01 16.18
N LYS A 144 0.11 -8.70 14.89
CA LYS A 144 -0.53 -7.48 14.38
C LYS A 144 -2.07 -7.54 14.46
N PHE A 145 -2.67 -8.70 14.19
CA PHE A 145 -4.12 -8.89 14.10
C PHE A 145 -4.56 -10.07 14.94
N GLN A 146 -5.57 -9.86 15.79
CA GLN A 146 -6.22 -10.91 16.57
C GLN A 146 -7.73 -10.62 16.57
N PRO A 147 -8.57 -11.51 16.00
CA PRO A 147 -8.22 -12.77 15.33
C PRO A 147 -7.71 -12.58 13.89
N ILE A 148 -6.99 -13.58 13.36
CA ILE A 148 -6.70 -13.70 11.91
C ILE A 148 -7.70 -14.63 11.20
N PRO A 149 -7.97 -14.43 9.89
CA PRO A 149 -8.86 -15.29 9.12
C PRO A 149 -8.34 -16.73 9.04
N SER A 150 -9.24 -17.71 9.19
CA SER A 150 -8.91 -19.13 8.97
C SER A 150 -8.44 -19.40 7.54
N ALA A 151 -8.94 -18.62 6.58
CA ALA A 151 -8.49 -18.66 5.20
C ALA A 151 -6.98 -18.45 5.07
N TRP A 152 -6.32 -17.73 5.98
CA TRP A 152 -4.87 -17.50 5.92
C TRP A 152 -4.03 -18.66 6.46
N LEU A 153 -4.64 -19.65 7.11
CA LEU A 153 -3.91 -20.68 7.84
C LEU A 153 -3.44 -21.87 6.99
N GLY A 154 -3.90 -21.99 5.74
CA GLY A 154 -3.57 -23.11 4.85
C GLY A 154 -4.09 -24.44 5.41
N TYR A 155 -5.25 -24.89 4.94
CA TYR A 155 -5.75 -26.25 5.19
C TYR A 155 -5.52 -27.12 3.97
#